data_AF-I6T520-F1
#
_entry.id   AF-I6T520-F1
#
_cell.length_a   1.000
_cell.length_b   1.000
_cell.length_c   1.000
_cell.angle_alpha   90.00
_cell.angle_beta   90.00
_cell.angle_gamma   90.00
#
_symmetry.space_group_name_H-M   'P 1'
#
loop_
_entity.id
_entity.type
_entity.pdbx_description
1 polymer ?
#
loop_
_entity_poly.entity_id
_entity_poly.type
_entity_poly.pdbx_seq_one_letter_code
_entity_poly.pdbx_strand_id
1 'polypeptide(L)'
;MIIVAYFAVLILNFIEVFRNKRNKYLLLLSVLILGLIFAGGTENTDMVYYKATYFDDARIKYKATEFGFYYFAQFCRQLNLGLFGMRGLVFLFATLLIGATVKKYCVNTHLFIIIYTLFLFFIDAIQLRNLVAISLVIYSFPYLVENKK
;
A
#
# COMPACT_ATOMS: atom_id res chain seq x y z
N MET A 1 21.03 2.64 1.17
CA MET A 1 20.20 2.91 2.36
C MET A 1 18.82 2.26 2.27
N ILE A 2 18.03 2.51 1.20
CA ILE A 2 16.68 1.88 1.04
C ILE A 2 16.72 0.35 1.04
N ILE A 3 17.65 -0.27 0.30
CA ILE A 3 17.81 -1.74 0.26
C ILE A 3 18.13 -2.30 1.65
N VAL A 4 18.95 -1.60 2.44
CA VAL A 4 19.28 -2.01 3.82
C VAL A 4 18.03 -1.95 4.70
N ALA A 5 17.24 -0.88 4.58
CA ALA A 5 15.98 -0.76 5.33
C ALA A 5 14.97 -1.84 4.94
N TYR A 6 14.88 -2.18 3.65
CA TYR A 6 14.04 -3.29 3.15
C TYR A 6 14.44 -4.63 3.77
N PHE A 7 15.73 -4.99 3.73
CA PHE A 7 16.21 -6.22 4.34
C PHE A 7 16.10 -6.21 5.86
N ALA A 8 16.29 -5.06 6.52
CA ALA A 8 16.08 -4.94 7.96
C ALA A 8 14.62 -5.24 8.35
N VAL A 9 13.63 -4.75 7.59
CA VAL A 9 12.22 -5.10 7.81
C VAL A 9 12.02 -6.62 7.73
N LEU A 10 12.56 -7.28 6.71
CA LEU A 10 12.43 -8.73 6.56
C LEU A 10 13.06 -9.50 7.73
N ILE A 11 14.32 -9.20 8.07
CA ILE A 11 15.07 -9.91 9.10
C ILE A 11 14.42 -9.72 10.48
N LEU A 12 14.06 -8.49 10.84
CA LEU A 12 13.45 -8.21 12.15
C LEU A 12 12.08 -8.88 12.30
N ASN A 13 11.24 -8.85 11.25
CA ASN A 13 9.96 -9.56 11.30
C ASN A 13 10.16 -11.07 11.33
N PHE A 14 11.14 -11.61 10.62
CA PHE A 14 11.46 -13.04 10.64
C PHE A 14 11.83 -13.50 12.05
N ILE A 15 12.65 -12.73 12.77
CA ILE A 15 12.98 -13.02 14.18
C ILE A 15 11.72 -13.06 15.05
N GLU A 16 10.82 -12.08 14.92
CA GLU A 16 9.57 -12.05 15.72
C GLU A 16 8.62 -13.22 15.39
N VAL A 17 8.66 -13.76 14.17
CA VAL A 17 7.91 -14.98 13.82
C VAL A 17 8.32 -16.15 14.71
N PHE A 18 9.62 -16.42 14.88
CA PHE A 18 10.11 -17.52 15.73
C PHE A 18 9.92 -17.25 17.23
N ARG A 19 9.94 -15.98 17.63
CA ARG A 19 9.65 -15.61 19.03
C ARG A 19 8.17 -15.76 19.37
N ASN A 20 7.31 -15.95 18.37
CA ASN A 20 5.85 -16.00 18.50
C ASN A 20 5.28 -14.81 19.30
N LYS A 21 5.94 -13.66 19.18
CA LYS A 21 5.56 -12.42 19.86
C LYS A 21 4.92 -11.47 18.87
N ARG A 22 3.85 -10.80 19.28
CA ARG A 22 3.15 -9.79 18.48
C ARG A 22 3.67 -8.40 18.81
N ASN A 23 4.84 -8.05 18.28
CA ASN A 23 5.45 -6.75 18.53
C ASN A 23 4.82 -5.65 17.65
N LYS A 24 3.80 -4.96 18.19
CA LYS A 24 3.07 -3.90 17.48
C LYS A 24 3.95 -2.72 17.03
N TYR A 25 5.00 -2.39 17.79
CA TYR A 25 5.89 -1.28 17.44
C TYR A 25 6.77 -1.63 16.24
N LEU A 26 7.25 -2.88 16.17
CA LEU A 26 7.97 -3.36 15.00
C LEU A 26 7.07 -3.40 13.76
N LEU A 27 5.81 -3.83 13.90
CA LEU A 27 4.85 -3.81 12.79
C LEU A 27 4.62 -2.38 12.29
N LEU A 28 4.40 -1.43 13.19
CA LEU A 28 4.25 -0.02 12.83
C LEU A 28 5.49 0.53 12.13
N LEU A 29 6.68 0.26 12.68
CA LEU A 29 7.95 0.66 12.07
C LEU A 29 8.12 0.05 10.68
N SER A 30 7.75 -1.21 10.51
CA SER A 30 7.80 -1.91 9.21
C SER A 30 6.90 -1.24 8.19
N VAL A 31 5.66 -0.92 8.58
CA VAL A 31 4.72 -0.19 7.72
C VAL A 31 5.26 1.20 7.34
N LEU A 32 5.86 1.93 8.27
CA LEU A 32 6.44 3.25 7.98
C LEU A 32 7.61 3.16 7.00
N ILE A 33 8.54 2.21 7.20
CA ILE A 33 9.67 2.00 6.30
C ILE A 33 9.17 1.60 4.91
N LEU A 34 8.28 0.61 4.83
CA LEU A 34 7.70 0.16 3.56
C LEU A 34 6.92 1.29 2.88
N GLY A 35 6.20 2.13 3.63
CA GLY A 35 5.49 3.28 3.09
C GLY A 35 6.41 4.33 2.47
N LEU A 36 7.57 4.61 3.07
CA LEU A 36 8.57 5.50 2.47
C LEU A 36 9.16 4.91 1.19
N ILE A 37 9.47 3.61 1.18
CA ILE A 37 9.97 2.90 -0.01
C ILE A 37 8.91 2.94 -1.12
N PHE A 38 7.66 2.65 -0.77
CA PHE A 38 6.53 2.67 -1.68
C PHE A 38 6.32 4.06 -2.26
N ALA A 39 6.33 5.10 -1.44
CA ALA A 39 6.13 6.48 -1.89
C ALA A 39 7.24 6.94 -2.86
N GLY A 40 8.48 6.49 -2.66
CA GLY A 40 9.62 6.84 -3.52
C GLY A 40 9.71 6.13 -4.87
N GLY A 41 8.99 5.01 -5.07
CA GLY A 41 9.08 4.19 -6.29
C GLY A 41 8.48 4.83 -7.56
N THR A 42 9.19 5.77 -8.19
CA THR A 42 8.63 6.59 -9.27
C THR A 42 9.10 6.24 -10.69
N GLU A 43 10.00 5.27 -10.85
CA GLU A 43 10.56 4.90 -12.16
C GLU A 43 9.84 3.66 -12.74
N ASN A 44 8.64 3.86 -13.29
CA ASN A 44 7.90 2.80 -13.98
C ASN A 44 6.94 3.36 -15.04
N THR A 45 6.49 2.50 -15.95
CA THR A 45 5.63 2.87 -17.08
C THR A 45 4.27 3.42 -16.61
N ASP A 46 3.69 2.84 -15.57
CA ASP A 46 2.42 3.30 -15.00
C ASP A 46 2.53 4.71 -14.39
N MET A 47 3.72 5.09 -13.91
CA MET A 47 3.97 6.43 -13.35
C MET A 47 3.77 7.54 -14.38
N VAL A 48 3.96 7.28 -15.68
CA VAL A 48 3.65 8.26 -16.73
C VAL A 48 2.18 8.65 -16.67
N TYR A 49 1.29 7.68 -16.51
CA TYR A 49 -0.15 7.91 -16.41
C TYR A 49 -0.57 8.49 -15.08
N TYR A 50 0.07 8.10 -13.97
CA TYR A 50 -0.18 8.73 -12.67
C TYR A 50 0.23 10.19 -12.65
N LYS A 51 1.39 10.53 -13.25
CA LYS A 51 1.84 11.92 -13.43
C LYS A 51 0.86 12.72 -14.26
N ALA A 52 0.45 12.18 -15.42
CA ALA A 52 -0.52 12.83 -16.29
C ALA A 52 -1.86 13.09 -15.58
N THR A 53 -2.36 12.11 -14.85
CA THR A 53 -3.61 12.22 -14.08
C THR A 53 -3.48 13.23 -12.95
N TYR A 54 -2.35 13.23 -12.25
CA TYR A 54 -2.11 14.09 -11.08
C TYR A 54 -1.93 15.56 -11.48
N PHE A 55 -1.14 15.82 -12.51
CA PHE A 55 -0.88 17.18 -13.00
C PHE A 55 -1.90 17.66 -14.02
N ASP A 56 -2.89 16.84 -14.36
CA ASP A 56 -3.94 17.15 -15.34
C ASP A 56 -3.36 17.52 -16.71
N ASP A 57 -2.38 16.72 -17.17
CA ASP A 57 -1.72 16.93 -18.45
C ASP A 57 -2.67 16.55 -19.61
N ALA A 58 -3.19 17.58 -20.29
CA ALA A 58 -4.11 17.44 -21.41
C ALA A 58 -3.53 16.66 -22.60
N ARG A 59 -2.21 16.51 -22.72
CA ARG A 59 -1.53 15.78 -23.81
C ARG A 59 -1.60 14.27 -23.62
N ILE A 60 -1.63 13.83 -22.37
CA ILE A 60 -1.74 12.43 -21.98
C ILE A 60 -3.12 12.25 -21.35
N LYS A 61 -4.17 12.56 -22.13
CA LYS A 61 -5.56 12.33 -21.72
C LYS A 61 -5.84 10.83 -21.69
N TYR A 62 -5.61 10.24 -20.52
CA TYR A 62 -6.04 8.89 -20.23
C TYR A 62 -7.58 8.88 -20.15
N LYS A 63 -8.24 8.40 -21.21
CA LYS A 63 -9.71 8.31 -21.30
C LYS A 63 -10.34 7.27 -20.35
N ALA A 64 -9.52 6.48 -19.65
CA ALA A 64 -9.96 5.33 -18.86
C ALA A 64 -9.37 5.32 -17.44
N THR A 65 -9.19 6.49 -16.82
CA THR A 65 -8.87 6.53 -15.39
C THR A 65 -10.16 6.26 -14.61
N GLU A 66 -10.12 5.27 -13.74
CA GLU A 66 -11.20 4.91 -12.84
C GLU A 66 -11.60 6.16 -12.04
N PHE A 67 -12.89 6.51 -12.08
CA PHE A 67 -13.43 7.72 -11.49
C PHE A 67 -12.94 7.92 -10.05
N GLY A 68 -13.01 6.89 -9.20
CA GLY A 68 -12.57 6.98 -7.81
C GLY A 68 -11.10 7.39 -7.65
N PHE A 69 -10.21 6.83 -8.48
CA PHE A 69 -8.78 7.17 -8.42
C PHE A 69 -8.51 8.59 -8.92
N TYR A 70 -9.25 9.05 -9.94
CA TYR A 70 -9.17 10.43 -10.41
C TYR A 70 -9.50 11.43 -9.30
N TYR A 71 -10.65 11.28 -8.62
CA TYR A 71 -11.03 12.18 -7.53
C TYR A 71 -10.07 12.11 -6.34
N PHE A 72 -9.53 10.93 -6.05
CA PHE A 72 -8.49 10.79 -5.04
C PHE A 72 -7.22 11.59 -5.39
N ALA A 73 -6.77 11.53 -6.64
CA ALA A 73 -5.63 12.33 -7.11
C ALA A 73 -5.91 13.84 -7.01
N GLN A 74 -7.11 14.27 -7.41
CA GLN A 74 -7.57 15.66 -7.30
C GLN A 74 -7.59 16.13 -5.84
N PHE A 75 -8.12 15.32 -4.93
CA PHE A 75 -8.12 15.60 -3.50
C PHE A 75 -6.69 15.77 -2.95
N CYS A 76 -5.77 14.87 -3.31
CA CYS A 76 -4.37 14.99 -2.92
C CYS A 76 -3.73 16.28 -3.45
N ARG A 77 -4.09 16.71 -4.66
CA ARG A 77 -3.63 17.97 -5.26
C ARG A 77 -4.18 19.19 -4.52
N GLN A 78 -5.44 19.17 -4.10
CA GLN A 78 -6.04 20.23 -3.28
C GLN A 78 -5.36 20.38 -1.92
N LEU A 79 -4.82 19.28 -1.37
CA LEU A 79 -4.00 19.28 -0.16
C LEU A 79 -2.53 19.73 -0.39
N ASN A 80 -2.18 20.16 -1.61
CA ASN A 80 -0.80 20.51 -2.01
C ASN A 80 0.22 19.40 -1.75
N LEU A 81 -0.22 18.14 -1.80
CA LEU A 81 0.72 17.02 -1.74
C LEU A 81 1.51 16.95 -3.05
N GLY A 82 2.71 16.36 -3.01
CA GLY A 82 3.38 15.92 -4.23
C GLY A 82 2.92 14.51 -4.62
N LEU A 83 3.43 14.00 -5.75
CA LEU A 83 3.28 12.59 -6.12
C LEU A 83 3.75 11.62 -5.03
N PHE A 84 4.82 11.96 -4.33
CA PHE A 84 5.31 11.20 -3.18
C PHE A 84 4.23 11.11 -2.09
N GLY A 85 3.61 12.25 -1.75
CA GLY A 85 2.54 12.31 -0.76
C GLY A 85 1.30 11.55 -1.18
N MET A 86 0.88 11.67 -2.45
CA MET A 86 -0.23 10.89 -3.01
C MET A 86 0.02 9.39 -2.90
N ARG A 87 1.21 8.91 -3.31
CA ARG A 87 1.58 7.48 -3.20
C ARG A 87 1.62 7.01 -1.75
N GLY A 88 2.16 7.84 -0.85
CA GLY A 88 2.16 7.56 0.58
C GLY A 88 0.74 7.42 1.14
N LEU A 89 -0.20 8.27 0.70
CA LEU A 89 -1.61 8.16 1.08
C LEU A 89 -2.28 6.91 0.50
N VAL A 90 -2.00 6.54 -0.75
CA VAL A 90 -2.48 5.27 -1.33
C VAL A 90 -2.02 4.09 -0.48
N PHE A 91 -0.73 4.05 -0.14
CA PHE A 91 -0.18 2.98 0.69
C PHE A 91 -0.79 2.96 2.08
N LEU A 92 -0.96 4.13 2.71
CA LEU A 92 -1.57 4.24 4.04
C LEU A 92 -3.02 3.72 4.01
N PHE A 93 -3.81 4.16 3.04
CA PHE A 93 -5.19 3.74 2.85
C PHE A 93 -5.29 2.22 2.65
N ALA A 94 -4.52 1.68 1.71
CA ALA A 94 -4.50 0.24 1.44
C ALA A 94 -4.05 -0.57 2.66
N THR A 95 -3.03 -0.11 3.38
CA THR A 95 -2.53 -0.78 4.59
C THR A 95 -3.55 -0.78 5.72
N LEU A 96 -4.34 0.29 5.89
CA LEU A 96 -5.42 0.31 6.89
C LEU A 96 -6.50 -0.71 6.57
N LEU A 97 -6.94 -0.78 5.31
CA LEU A 97 -7.97 -1.71 4.85
C LEU A 97 -7.51 -3.17 4.91
N ILE A 98 -6.36 -3.47 4.32
CA ILE A 98 -5.78 -4.82 4.33
C ILE A 98 -5.42 -5.21 5.77
N GLY A 99 -4.81 -4.30 6.54
CA GLY A 99 -4.39 -4.52 7.91
C GLY A 99 -5.55 -4.86 8.86
N ALA A 100 -6.73 -4.27 8.66
CA ALA A 100 -7.94 -4.62 9.41
C ALA A 100 -8.33 -6.10 9.18
N THR A 101 -8.24 -6.56 7.92
CA THR A 101 -8.54 -7.95 7.53
C THR A 101 -7.46 -8.92 8.02
N VAL A 102 -6.19 -8.56 7.88
CA VAL A 102 -5.04 -9.35 8.36
C VAL A 102 -5.10 -9.52 9.87
N LYS A 103 -5.45 -8.47 10.61
CA LYS A 103 -5.60 -8.54 12.08
C LYS A 103 -6.66 -9.55 12.50
N LYS A 104 -7.67 -9.78 11.66
CA LYS A 104 -8.81 -10.66 11.90
C LYS A 104 -8.51 -12.11 11.55
N TYR A 105 -7.88 -12.36 10.40
CA TYR A 105 -7.71 -13.72 9.87
C TYR A 105 -6.30 -14.29 9.99
N CYS A 106 -5.26 -13.45 10.08
CA CYS A 106 -3.89 -13.93 10.16
C CYS A 106 -3.46 -14.10 11.61
N VAL A 107 -3.12 -15.34 12.00
CA VAL A 107 -2.56 -15.65 13.33
C VAL A 107 -1.25 -14.91 13.57
N ASN A 108 -0.37 -14.89 12.57
CA ASN A 108 0.94 -14.23 12.66
C ASN A 108 1.05 -13.08 11.66
N THR A 109 0.89 -11.84 12.15
CA THR A 109 1.00 -10.62 11.34
C THR A 109 2.43 -10.35 10.85
N HIS A 110 3.46 -10.77 11.59
CA HIS A 110 4.85 -10.62 11.16
C HIS A 110 5.12 -11.49 9.93
N LEU A 111 4.62 -12.73 9.94
CA LEU A 111 4.71 -13.63 8.78
C LEU A 111 3.99 -13.05 7.56
N PHE A 112 2.80 -12.46 7.75
CA PHE A 112 2.10 -11.76 6.68
C PHE A 112 2.96 -10.64 6.07
N ILE A 113 3.57 -9.78 6.89
CA ILE A 113 4.44 -8.71 6.39
C ILE A 113 5.59 -9.28 5.55
N ILE A 114 6.23 -10.37 5.99
CA ILE A 114 7.33 -11.00 5.24
C ILE A 114 6.85 -11.47 3.87
N ILE A 115 5.76 -12.24 3.82
CA ILE A 115 5.23 -12.80 2.57
C ILE A 115 4.80 -11.67 1.63
N TYR A 116 4.05 -10.68 2.13
CA TYR A 116 3.62 -9.53 1.36
C TYR A 116 4.81 -8.74 0.80
N THR A 117 5.82 -8.47 1.64
CA THR A 117 7.01 -7.71 1.27
C THR A 117 7.83 -8.41 0.18
N LEU A 118 7.98 -9.74 0.27
CA LEU A 118 8.76 -10.52 -0.70
C LEU A 118 8.07 -10.68 -2.06
N PHE A 119 6.75 -10.85 -2.09
CA PHE A 119 6.04 -11.26 -3.29
C PHE A 119 5.26 -10.13 -3.96
N LEU A 120 4.48 -9.37 -3.19
CA LEU A 120 3.43 -8.51 -3.75
C LEU A 120 3.79 -7.01 -3.68
N PHE A 121 4.59 -6.61 -2.69
CA PHE A 121 4.85 -5.21 -2.37
C PHE A 121 5.33 -4.36 -3.55
N PHE A 122 6.28 -4.86 -4.36
CA PHE A 122 6.80 -4.09 -5.50
C PHE A 122 5.81 -4.02 -6.66
N ILE A 123 4.99 -5.05 -6.86
CA ILE A 123 3.92 -5.04 -7.86
C ILE A 123 2.91 -3.96 -7.48
N ASP A 124 2.50 -3.93 -6.21
CA ASP A 124 1.56 -2.96 -5.67
C ASP A 124 2.13 -1.53 -5.69
N ALA A 125 3.45 -1.36 -5.52
CA ALA A 125 4.12 -0.07 -5.65
C ALA A 125 4.07 0.49 -7.08
N ILE A 126 3.93 -0.37 -8.09
CA ILE A 126 3.77 0.04 -9.49
C ILE A 126 2.28 0.22 -9.80
N GLN A 127 1.41 -0.70 -9.36
CA GLN A 127 -0.01 -0.74 -9.74
C GLN A 127 -0.92 -0.11 -8.69
N LEU A 128 -0.77 1.19 -8.45
CA LEU A 128 -1.51 1.94 -7.41
C LEU A 128 -3.04 1.76 -7.49
N ARG A 129 -3.59 1.77 -8.70
CA ARG A 129 -5.03 1.64 -8.93
C ARG A 129 -5.56 0.26 -8.54
N ASN A 130 -4.81 -0.78 -8.91
CA ASN A 130 -5.13 -2.16 -8.55
C ASN A 130 -5.01 -2.36 -7.04
N LEU A 131 -3.99 -1.79 -6.41
CA LEU A 131 -3.83 -1.84 -4.95
C LEU A 131 -5.04 -1.24 -4.22
N VAL A 132 -5.50 -0.06 -4.66
CA VAL A 132 -6.71 0.57 -4.07
C VAL A 132 -7.92 -0.36 -4.26
N ALA A 133 -8.15 -0.85 -5.48
CA ALA A 133 -9.28 -1.72 -5.77
C ALA A 133 -9.26 -3.01 -4.94
N ILE A 134 -8.13 -3.72 -4.89
CA ILE A 134 -8.01 -4.98 -4.16
C ILE A 134 -8.08 -4.76 -2.65
N SER A 135 -7.56 -3.64 -2.12
CA SER A 135 -7.65 -3.34 -0.69
C SER A 135 -9.10 -3.18 -0.21
N LEU A 136 -9.96 -2.57 -1.04
CA LEU A 136 -11.40 -2.47 -0.77
C LEU A 136 -12.07 -3.84 -0.77
N VAL A 137 -11.77 -4.67 -1.77
CA VAL A 137 -12.29 -6.04 -1.87
C VAL A 137 -11.86 -6.87 -0.66
N ILE A 138 -10.57 -6.84 -0.30
CA ILE A 138 -10.02 -7.56 0.87
C ILE A 138 -10.74 -7.13 2.15
N TYR A 139 -10.94 -5.82 2.35
CA TYR A 139 -11.65 -5.29 3.52
C TYR A 139 -13.12 -5.71 3.59
N SER A 140 -13.77 -5.96 2.46
CA SER A 140 -15.18 -6.36 2.41
C SER A 140 -15.41 -7.82 2.85
N PHE A 141 -14.45 -8.73 2.60
CA PHE A 141 -14.61 -10.16 2.91
C PHE A 141 -14.99 -10.45 4.37
N PRO A 142 -14.34 -9.85 5.39
CA PRO A 142 -14.77 -9.95 6.78
C PRO A 142 -16.27 -9.82 7.03
N TYR A 143 -16.95 -8.95 6.29
CA TYR A 143 -18.36 -8.65 6.47
C TYR A 143 -19.26 -9.56 5.65
N LEU A 144 -18.82 -9.94 4.45
CA LEU A 144 -19.54 -10.88 3.58
C LEU A 144 -19.54 -12.31 4.14
N VAL A 145 -18.40 -12.75 4.70
CA VAL A 145 -18.24 -14.11 5.21
C VAL A 145 -18.92 -14.29 6.57
N GLU A 146 -18.83 -13.29 7.44
CA GLU A 146 -19.41 -13.41 8.78
C GLU A 146 -20.92 -13.23 8.85
N ASN A 147 -21.56 -12.90 7.72
CA ASN A 147 -23.00 -12.93 7.51
C ASN A 147 -23.79 -12.49 8.77
N LYS A 148 -23.41 -11.33 9.32
CA LYS A 148 -24.05 -10.79 10.51
C LYS A 148 -25.44 -10.30 10.12
N LYS A 149 -26.45 -11.15 10.36
CA LYS A 149 -27.78 -10.70 10.76
C LYS A 149 -27.71 -10.09 12.15
#